data_AF-A0A3C0JSM6-F1
#
_entry.id   AF-A0A3C0JSM6-F1
#
_cell.length_a   1.000
_cell.length_b   1.000
_cell.length_c   1.000
_cell.angle_alpha   90.00
_cell.angle_beta   90.00
_cell.angle_gamma   90.00
#
_symmetry.space_group_name_H-M   'P 1'
#
loop_
_entity.id
_entity.type
_entity.pdbx_description
1 polymer ?
#
loop_
_entity_poly.entity_id
_entity_poly.type
_entity_poly.pdbx_seq_one_letter_code
_entity_poly.pdbx_strand_id
1 'polypeptide(L)'
;MTGGGNRDTTKLLMERSVPGRVGAVLPGSDVPTQSLPDPSLLRTELDLPEVSEPEVVQYFTALSQRNFSIDTHFYPLGSCTMKYNPKINDEVSFLPGFAGIHPLQPPETAQGALELLFRLQGFL
;
A
#
# COMPACT_ATOMS: atom_id res chain seq x y z
N MET A 1 33.16 -6.75 -3.87
CA MET A 1 31.91 -7.56 -3.78
C MET A 1 31.72 -7.96 -2.33
N THR A 2 31.08 -7.11 -1.52
CA THR A 2 30.98 -7.30 -0.07
C THR A 2 29.53 -7.19 0.36
N GLY A 3 29.01 -8.28 0.96
CA GLY A 3 27.77 -8.29 1.73
C GLY A 3 26.52 -8.61 0.92
N GLY A 4 26.24 -9.90 0.70
CA GLY A 4 24.89 -10.32 0.34
C GLY A 4 23.90 -9.83 1.40
N GLY A 5 22.78 -9.26 0.94
CA GLY A 5 21.75 -8.64 1.77
C GLY A 5 21.34 -9.52 2.95
N ASN A 6 20.97 -8.88 4.05
CA ASN A 6 20.60 -9.50 5.32
C ASN A 6 19.43 -10.50 5.13
N ARG A 7 19.75 -11.78 4.89
CA ARG A 7 18.78 -12.87 4.62
C ARG A 7 18.04 -13.36 5.86
N ASP A 8 18.35 -12.81 7.03
CA ASP A 8 17.69 -13.18 8.26
C ASP A 8 16.26 -12.62 8.26
N THR A 9 15.27 -13.48 8.01
CA THR A 9 13.85 -13.12 7.96
C THR A 9 13.23 -12.89 9.34
N THR A 10 13.95 -13.12 10.43
CA THR A 10 13.44 -12.95 11.80
C THR A 10 13.57 -11.52 12.32
N LYS A 11 14.54 -10.76 11.80
CA LYS A 11 14.77 -9.37 12.18
C LYS A 11 13.65 -8.44 11.75
N LEU A 12 13.25 -7.53 12.63
CA LEU A 12 12.33 -6.44 12.35
C LEU A 12 12.90 -5.53 11.25
N LEU A 13 12.04 -4.81 10.53
CA LEU A 13 12.50 -3.90 9.48
C LEU A 13 13.43 -2.80 10.03
N MET A 14 13.14 -2.29 11.24
CA MET A 14 13.98 -1.28 11.91
C MET A 14 15.40 -1.77 12.20
N GLU A 15 15.57 -3.05 12.54
CA GLU A 15 16.88 -3.66 12.83
C GLU A 15 17.72 -3.88 11.56
N ARG A 16 17.11 -3.70 10.38
CA ARG A 16 17.79 -3.78 9.07
C ARG A 16 18.17 -2.40 8.53
N SER A 17 17.77 -1.33 9.22
CA SER A 17 18.05 0.04 8.82
C SER A 17 19.55 0.30 8.72
N VAL A 18 19.97 0.97 7.66
CA VAL A 18 21.35 1.44 7.48
C VAL A 18 21.31 2.93 7.14
N PRO A 19 21.92 3.81 7.96
CA PRO A 19 21.88 5.25 7.73
C PRO A 19 22.28 5.67 6.32
N GLY A 20 21.50 6.55 5.71
CA GLY A 20 21.64 7.08 4.35
C GLY A 20 21.11 6.16 3.24
N ARG A 21 20.52 5.00 3.56
CA ARG A 21 20.03 4.06 2.55
C ARG A 21 18.67 4.48 2.01
N VAL A 22 18.60 4.58 0.68
CA VAL A 22 17.39 5.00 -0.04
C VAL A 22 16.74 3.80 -0.74
N GLY A 23 15.44 3.62 -0.52
CA GLY A 23 14.66 2.51 -1.05
C GLY A 23 13.68 2.86 -2.15
N ALA A 24 13.48 4.14 -2.46
CA ALA A 24 12.61 4.58 -3.52
C ALA A 24 13.10 5.91 -4.10
N VAL A 25 12.87 6.11 -5.40
CA VAL A 25 13.06 7.39 -6.07
C VAL A 25 11.67 7.92 -6.42
N LEU A 26 11.30 9.05 -5.81
CA LEU A 26 10.04 9.70 -6.11
C LEU A 26 10.12 10.39 -7.48
N PRO A 27 9.03 10.42 -8.26
CA PRO A 27 8.97 11.25 -9.45
C PRO A 27 9.13 12.72 -9.09
N GLY A 28 9.58 13.53 -10.05
CA GLY A 28 9.65 14.98 -9.87
C GLY A 28 8.26 15.58 -9.62
N SER A 29 8.22 16.68 -8.85
CA SER A 29 6.96 17.40 -8.60
C SER A 29 6.36 17.91 -9.91
N ASP A 30 5.11 17.53 -10.18
CA ASP A 30 4.29 18.02 -11.28
C ASP A 30 3.44 19.24 -10.89
N VAL A 31 3.46 19.61 -9.61
CA VAL A 31 2.75 20.76 -9.05
C VAL A 31 3.72 21.84 -8.54
N PRO A 32 3.28 23.12 -8.48
CA PRO A 32 4.08 24.19 -7.89
C PRO A 32 4.40 23.90 -6.42
N THR A 33 5.60 24.24 -5.97
CA THR A 33 6.03 24.07 -4.58
C THR A 33 5.26 24.97 -3.62
N GLN A 34 4.89 24.43 -2.47
CA GLN A 34 4.19 25.11 -1.39
C GLN A 34 5.15 25.37 -0.22
N SER A 35 4.92 26.47 0.51
CA SER A 35 5.67 26.77 1.73
C SER A 35 5.38 25.72 2.81
N LEU A 36 6.43 25.26 3.49
CA LEU A 36 6.27 24.40 4.66
C LEU A 36 5.47 25.10 5.77
N PRO A 37 4.76 24.33 6.62
CA PRO A 37 4.09 24.87 7.80
C PRO A 37 5.12 25.42 8.80
N ASP A 38 4.63 26.08 9.86
CA ASP A 38 5.46 26.61 10.95
C ASP A 38 6.49 25.55 11.42
N PRO A 39 7.80 25.88 11.46
CA PRO A 39 8.83 24.95 11.89
C PRO A 39 8.62 24.33 13.28
N SER A 40 7.90 25.01 14.17
CA SER A 40 7.53 24.48 15.49
C SER A 40 6.59 23.27 15.43
N LEU A 41 5.92 23.06 14.29
CA LEU A 41 5.05 21.91 14.02
C LEU A 41 5.80 20.76 13.32
N LEU A 42 7.06 20.98 12.92
CA LEU A 42 7.87 20.00 12.19
C LEU A 42 8.73 19.18 13.14
N ARG A 43 8.88 17.89 12.83
CA ARG A 43 9.87 17.04 13.48
C ARG A 43 11.20 17.18 12.75
N THR A 44 12.29 17.26 13.49
CA THR A 44 13.65 17.30 12.94
C THR A 44 14.15 15.92 12.51
N GLU A 45 13.64 14.85 13.15
CA GLU A 45 14.05 13.47 12.92
C GLU A 45 12.81 12.56 12.81
N LEU A 46 12.91 11.54 11.96
CA LEU A 46 11.91 10.49 11.80
C LEU A 46 12.58 9.14 12.01
N ASP A 47 12.09 8.36 12.98
CA ASP A 47 12.57 7.01 13.26
C ASP A 47 11.94 6.00 12.27
N LEU A 48 12.24 6.19 10.98
CA LEU A 48 11.84 5.30 9.89
C LEU A 48 13.03 4.45 9.43
N PRO A 49 12.80 3.22 8.95
CA PRO A 49 13.89 2.36 8.51
C PRO A 49 14.46 2.86 7.18
N GLU A 50 15.78 2.92 7.09
CA GLU A 50 16.52 3.25 5.88
C GLU A 50 16.96 1.95 5.21
N VAL A 51 16.15 1.49 4.26
CA VAL A 51 16.27 0.18 3.59
C VAL A 51 16.15 0.34 2.07
N SER A 52 16.76 -0.58 1.31
CA SER A 52 16.67 -0.57 -0.15
C SER A 52 15.37 -1.22 -0.65
N GLU A 53 14.93 -0.90 -1.87
CA GLU A 53 13.72 -1.50 -2.48
C GLU A 53 13.72 -3.04 -2.41
N PRO A 54 14.83 -3.74 -2.78
CA PRO A 54 14.85 -5.20 -2.71
C PRO A 54 14.72 -5.73 -1.27
N GLU A 55 15.24 -5.00 -0.27
CA GLU A 55 15.10 -5.39 1.14
C GLU A 55 13.67 -5.25 1.63
N VAL A 56 12.96 -4.20 1.20
CA VAL A 56 11.52 -4.01 1.49
C VAL A 56 10.71 -5.17 0.89
N VAL A 57 10.94 -5.49 -0.39
CA VAL A 57 10.25 -6.60 -1.07
C VAL A 57 10.52 -7.92 -0.38
N GLN A 58 11.79 -8.24 -0.06
CA GLN A 58 12.16 -9.46 0.65
C GLN A 58 11.53 -9.54 2.04
N TYR A 59 11.50 -8.43 2.78
CA TYR A 59 10.92 -8.37 4.12
C TYR A 59 9.41 -8.67 4.09
N PHE A 60 8.64 -7.97 3.27
CA PHE A 60 7.20 -8.16 3.20
C PHE A 60 6.80 -9.50 2.56
N THR A 61 7.60 -10.03 1.64
CA THR A 61 7.39 -11.39 1.10
C THR A 61 7.61 -12.46 2.17
N ALA A 62 8.67 -12.33 3.00
CA ALA A 62 8.89 -13.26 4.09
C ALA A 62 7.81 -13.15 5.18
N LEU A 63 7.32 -11.93 5.44
CA LEU A 63 6.24 -11.70 6.40
C LEU A 63 4.92 -12.30 5.91
N SER A 64 4.59 -12.18 4.62
CA SER A 64 3.36 -12.75 4.06
C SER A 64 3.32 -14.28 4.16
N GLN A 65 4.47 -14.94 3.98
CA GLN A 65 4.60 -16.40 4.15
C GLN A 65 4.40 -16.88 5.59
N ARG A 66 4.51 -15.97 6.57
CA ARG A 66 4.26 -16.26 7.99
C ARG A 66 2.81 -16.00 8.42
N ASN A 67 2.00 -15.43 7.52
CA ASN A 67 0.58 -15.18 7.78
C ASN A 67 -0.26 -16.40 7.39
N PHE A 68 -1.20 -16.77 8.24
CA PHE A 68 -2.27 -17.68 7.86
C PHE A 68 -3.31 -16.89 7.06
N SER A 69 -3.56 -17.27 5.82
CA SER A 69 -4.48 -16.55 4.90
C SER A 69 -5.50 -17.48 4.26
N ILE A 70 -6.70 -16.95 3.99
CA ILE A 70 -7.78 -17.62 3.26
C ILE A 70 -7.38 -18.05 1.85
N ASP A 71 -6.43 -17.36 1.23
CA ASP A 71 -5.93 -17.70 -0.11
C ASP A 71 -5.14 -19.03 -0.11
N THR A 72 -4.62 -19.42 1.05
CA THR A 72 -3.68 -20.54 1.21
C THR A 72 -4.22 -21.66 2.09
N HIS A 73 -5.24 -21.38 2.91
CA HIS A 73 -5.73 -22.30 3.91
C HIS A 73 -7.25 -22.22 4.08
N PHE A 74 -7.83 -23.30 4.60
CA PHE A 74 -9.21 -23.27 5.07
C PHE A 74 -9.34 -22.45 6.35
N TYR A 75 -10.31 -21.52 6.38
CA TYR A 75 -10.41 -20.47 7.40
C TYR A 75 -11.80 -20.44 8.09
N PRO A 76 -12.17 -21.42 8.93
CA PRO A 76 -13.53 -21.58 9.47
C PRO A 76 -13.80 -20.69 10.70
N LEU A 77 -13.76 -19.37 10.52
CA LEU A 77 -14.17 -18.44 11.57
C LEU A 77 -15.66 -18.13 11.51
N GLY A 78 -16.38 -18.48 12.58
CA GLY A 78 -17.79 -18.14 12.75
C GLY A 78 -18.01 -16.62 12.75
N SER A 79 -19.15 -16.16 12.22
CA SER A 79 -19.54 -14.74 12.08
C SER A 79 -18.69 -13.87 11.14
N CYS A 80 -17.50 -14.32 10.69
CA CYS A 80 -16.64 -13.54 9.80
C CYS A 80 -16.96 -13.74 8.31
N THR A 81 -17.71 -14.79 7.97
CA THR A 81 -18.01 -15.19 6.58
C THR A 81 -16.75 -15.18 5.71
N MET A 82 -15.73 -15.91 6.15
CA MET A 82 -14.45 -16.06 5.45
C MET A 82 -14.63 -16.83 4.14
N LYS A 83 -15.14 -16.14 3.11
CA LYS A 83 -15.40 -16.65 1.77
C LYS A 83 -14.25 -16.31 0.83
N TYR A 84 -14.11 -17.08 -0.24
CA TYR A 84 -13.18 -16.76 -1.32
C TYR A 84 -13.33 -15.30 -1.77
N ASN A 85 -12.20 -14.60 -1.90
CA ASN A 85 -12.07 -13.26 -2.46
C ASN A 85 -11.71 -13.38 -3.96
N PRO A 86 -12.67 -13.21 -4.91
CA PRO A 86 -12.38 -13.35 -6.33
C PRO A 86 -11.32 -12.37 -6.79
N LYS A 87 -10.22 -12.87 -7.38
CA LYS A 87 -9.09 -12.02 -7.82
C LYS A 87 -9.45 -11.00 -8.89
N ILE A 88 -10.50 -11.28 -9.67
CA ILE A 88 -11.08 -10.29 -10.61
C ILE A 88 -11.56 -9.02 -9.90
N ASN A 89 -11.99 -9.09 -8.64
CA ASN A 89 -12.42 -7.91 -7.90
C ASN A 89 -11.24 -6.99 -7.58
N ASP A 90 -10.07 -7.57 -7.27
CA ASP A 90 -8.84 -6.81 -7.07
C ASP A 90 -8.47 -6.11 -8.38
N GLU A 91 -8.43 -6.83 -9.51
CA GLU A 91 -8.14 -6.27 -10.84
C GLU A 91 -9.09 -5.13 -11.22
N VAL A 92 -10.40 -5.32 -11.03
CA VAL A 92 -11.41 -4.29 -11.35
C VAL A 92 -11.26 -3.07 -10.45
N SER A 93 -10.88 -3.24 -9.18
CA SER A 93 -10.65 -2.11 -8.27
C SER A 93 -9.48 -1.21 -8.71
N PHE A 94 -8.51 -1.76 -9.43
CA PHE A 94 -7.35 -1.02 -9.95
C PHE A 94 -7.61 -0.32 -11.29
N LEU A 95 -8.81 -0.42 -11.87
CA LEU A 95 -9.12 0.30 -13.11
C LEU A 95 -8.89 1.81 -12.89
N PRO A 96 -8.25 2.53 -13.84
CA PRO A 96 -7.95 3.95 -13.68
C PRO A 96 -9.18 4.82 -13.36
N GLY A 97 -10.33 4.45 -13.93
CA GLY A 97 -11.62 5.09 -13.66
C GLY A 97 -12.20 4.82 -12.26
N PHE A 98 -11.53 4.05 -11.40
CA PHE A 98 -11.85 3.87 -9.99
C PHE A 98 -10.69 4.31 -9.09
N ALA A 99 -9.51 3.72 -9.28
CA ALA A 99 -8.34 3.94 -8.42
C ALA A 99 -7.83 5.40 -8.45
N GLY A 100 -8.08 6.12 -9.54
CA GLY A 100 -7.63 7.50 -9.75
C GLY A 100 -8.67 8.59 -9.42
N ILE A 101 -9.84 8.24 -8.86
CA ILE A 101 -10.89 9.23 -8.59
C ILE A 101 -10.56 10.04 -7.33
N HIS A 102 -10.52 11.36 -7.45
CA HIS A 102 -10.58 12.26 -6.31
C HIS A 102 -12.05 12.49 -5.90
N PRO A 103 -12.44 12.35 -4.61
CA PRO A 103 -13.84 12.48 -4.19
C PRO A 103 -14.51 13.82 -4.51
N LEU A 104 -13.73 14.89 -4.69
CA LEU A 104 -14.21 16.25 -5.02
C LEU A 104 -13.99 16.65 -6.49
N GLN A 105 -13.64 15.73 -7.39
CA GLN A 105 -13.55 16.06 -8.82
C GLN A 105 -14.95 16.33 -9.42
N PRO A 106 -15.07 17.09 -10.52
CA PRO A 106 -16.36 17.37 -11.13
C PRO A 106 -17.16 16.09 -11.42
N PRO A 107 -18.43 15.96 -11.00
CA PRO A 107 -19.20 14.72 -11.09
C PRO A 107 -19.31 14.16 -12.51
N GLU A 108 -19.25 15.03 -13.52
CA GLU A 108 -19.31 14.68 -14.94
C GLU A 108 -18.13 13.80 -15.36
N THR A 109 -17.01 13.87 -14.64
CA THR A 109 -15.80 13.07 -14.87
C THR A 109 -15.81 11.72 -14.15
N ALA A 110 -16.80 11.47 -13.29
CA ALA A 110 -16.88 10.27 -12.43
C ALA A 110 -18.16 9.44 -12.67
N GLN A 111 -18.86 9.66 -13.79
CA GLN A 111 -20.16 9.05 -14.05
C GLN A 111 -20.16 7.52 -13.99
N GLY A 112 -19.07 6.85 -14.43
CA GLY A 112 -18.98 5.38 -14.33
C GLY A 112 -19.00 4.87 -12.89
N ALA A 113 -18.35 5.56 -11.96
CA ALA A 113 -18.39 5.21 -10.54
C ALA A 113 -19.74 5.52 -9.90
N LEU A 114 -20.37 6.63 -10.29
CA LEU A 114 -21.71 6.98 -9.82
C LEU A 114 -22.77 6.00 -10.32
N GLU A 115 -22.65 5.53 -11.56
CA GLU A 115 -23.51 4.48 -12.12
C GLU A 115 -23.35 3.16 -11.37
N LEU A 116 -22.13 2.76 -11.04
CA LEU A 116 -21.86 1.57 -10.22
C LEU A 116 -22.55 1.69 -8.85
N LEU A 117 -22.39 2.82 -8.16
CA LEU A 117 -23.04 3.07 -6.88
C LEU A 117 -24.56 3.00 -6.98
N PHE A 118 -25.15 3.66 -7.98
CA PHE A 118 -26.59 3.65 -8.21
C PHE A 118 -27.14 2.24 -8.48
N ARG A 119 -26.46 1.48 -9.34
CA ARG A 119 -26.86 0.09 -9.65
C ARG A 119 -26.72 -0.82 -8.43
N LEU A 120 -25.63 -0.70 -7.68
CA LEU A 120 -25.42 -1.47 -6.47
C LEU A 120 -26.50 -1.18 -5.42
N GLN A 121 -26.84 0.10 -5.23
CA GLN A 121 -27.95 0.49 -4.35
C GLN A 121 -29.28 -0.14 -4.79
N GLY A 122 -29.54 -0.25 -6.10
CA GLY A 122 -30.75 -0.91 -6.59
C GLY A 122 -30.75 -2.43 -6.46
N PHE A 123 -29.58 -3.06 -6.26
CA PHE A 123 -29.45 -4.51 -6.11
C PHE A 123 -29.52 -4.99 -4.66
N LEU A 124 -29.18 -4.14 -3.67
CA LEU A 124 -29.16 -4.45 -2.24
C LEU A 124 -30.48 -4.07 -1.56
#